data_AF-A0AAD1NGS5-F1
#
_entry.id   AF-A0AAD1NGS5-F1
#
_cell.length_a   1.000
_cell.length_b   1.000
_cell.length_c   1.000
_cell.angle_alpha   90.00
_cell.angle_beta   90.00
_cell.angle_gamma   90.00
#
_symmetry.space_group_name_H-M   'P 1'
#
loop_
_entity.id
_entity.type
_entity.pdbx_description
1 polymer ?
#
loop_
_entity_poly.entity_id
_entity_poly.type
_entity_poly.pdbx_seq_one_letter_code
_entity_poly.pdbx_strand_id
1 'polypeptide(L)'
;MINILTNHASTSIARVSDRPISVFFDSAFWVADNGAGLIIYVAIFWTIIAWAERKYGSPRIIVITLSGHILASIATIFIELWAINSGHAPSSLAKATDVGVSYIMVAGCAAAILLMKKWFFTISIIALGLFILLPVLFEHSIWDMGHLFATLIGFISASLLLKLSSIRRVSSPHELLENCRSELANL
;
A
#
# COMPACT_ATOMS: atom_id res chain seq x y z
N MET A 1 -5.86 -6.19 -28.61
CA MET A 1 -6.61 -5.17 -27.84
C MET A 1 -6.40 -5.31 -26.32
N ILE A 2 -6.34 -6.53 -25.78
CA ILE A 2 -5.99 -6.85 -24.38
C ILE A 2 -4.66 -6.21 -23.93
N ASN A 3 -3.60 -6.31 -24.74
CA ASN A 3 -2.30 -5.70 -24.42
C ASN A 3 -2.31 -4.17 -24.31
N ILE A 4 -3.29 -3.45 -24.85
CA ILE A 4 -3.24 -1.97 -24.87
C ILE A 4 -3.74 -1.41 -23.53
N LEU A 5 -4.78 -2.00 -22.93
CA LEU A 5 -5.34 -1.54 -21.66
C LEU A 5 -4.47 -1.95 -20.46
N THR A 6 -3.89 -3.15 -20.47
CA THR A 6 -2.95 -3.58 -19.42
C THR A 6 -1.65 -2.77 -19.43
N ASN A 7 -1.25 -2.26 -20.60
CA ASN A 7 -0.06 -1.41 -20.75
C ASN A 7 -0.21 -0.01 -20.15
N HIS A 8 -1.43 0.49 -19.90
CA HIS A 8 -1.62 1.80 -19.26
C HIS A 8 -1.49 1.76 -17.73
N ALA A 9 -1.59 0.56 -17.13
CA ALA A 9 -1.68 0.35 -15.69
C ALA A 9 -0.36 -0.03 -14.99
N SER A 10 0.67 -0.38 -15.75
CA SER A 10 1.88 -1.03 -15.23
C SER A 10 3.07 -0.09 -14.99
N THR A 11 3.77 -0.27 -13.87
CA THR A 11 5.07 0.37 -13.58
C THR A 11 6.24 -0.38 -14.24
N SER A 12 6.09 -0.84 -15.49
CA SER A 12 7.12 -1.64 -16.15
C SER A 12 8.36 -0.81 -16.53
N ILE A 13 9.54 -1.44 -16.51
CA ILE A 13 10.83 -0.82 -16.88
C ILE A 13 10.75 -0.14 -18.26
N ALA A 14 10.10 -0.78 -19.23
CA ALA A 14 9.90 -0.23 -20.57
C ALA A 14 9.12 1.11 -20.57
N ARG A 15 8.20 1.34 -19.63
CA ARG A 15 7.44 2.59 -19.50
C ARG A 15 8.14 3.65 -18.66
N VAL A 16 8.82 3.25 -17.58
CA VAL A 16 9.59 4.20 -16.74
C VAL A 16 10.68 4.87 -17.57
N SER A 17 11.26 4.15 -18.54
CA SER A 17 12.23 4.70 -19.49
C SER A 17 11.64 5.77 -20.42
N ASP A 18 10.34 5.72 -20.73
CA ASP A 18 9.65 6.66 -21.64
C ASP A 18 8.96 7.81 -20.89
N ARG A 19 8.39 7.55 -19.70
CA ARG A 19 7.61 8.52 -18.90
C ARG A 19 7.87 8.34 -17.40
N PRO A 20 8.98 8.86 -16.88
CA PRO A 20 9.50 8.47 -15.57
C PRO A 20 8.64 8.87 -14.37
N ILE A 21 7.77 9.89 -14.48
CA ILE A 21 6.99 10.39 -13.33
C ILE A 21 5.51 10.01 -13.43
N SER A 22 4.89 10.13 -14.61
CA SER A 22 3.44 9.91 -14.75
C SER A 22 3.02 8.45 -14.55
N VAL A 23 3.93 7.51 -14.82
CA VAL A 23 3.66 6.07 -14.73
C VAL A 23 3.37 5.62 -13.28
N PHE A 24 4.00 6.26 -12.30
CA PHE A 24 3.73 5.98 -10.88
C PHE A 24 2.34 6.46 -10.45
N PHE A 25 1.85 7.57 -11.02
CA PHE A 25 0.51 8.06 -10.76
C PHE A 25 -0.53 7.20 -11.48
N ASP A 26 -0.30 6.88 -12.75
CA ASP A 26 -1.21 6.04 -13.53
C ASP A 26 -1.39 4.65 -12.90
N SER A 27 -0.30 4.03 -12.39
CA SER A 27 -0.35 2.72 -11.75
C SER A 27 -0.97 2.73 -10.35
N ALA A 28 -1.00 3.89 -9.67
CA ALA A 28 -1.63 4.07 -8.37
C ALA A 28 -3.17 4.06 -8.44
N PHE A 29 -3.76 4.32 -9.60
CA PHE A 29 -5.22 4.39 -9.79
C PHE A 29 -5.81 3.19 -10.54
N TRP A 30 -4.98 2.31 -11.12
CA TRP A 30 -5.47 1.24 -11.98
C TRP A 30 -5.37 -0.14 -11.33
N VAL A 31 -6.51 -0.83 -11.23
CA VAL A 31 -6.56 -2.24 -10.81
C VAL A 31 -6.25 -3.12 -12.03
N ALA A 32 -5.27 -4.01 -11.89
CA ALA A 32 -4.91 -4.96 -12.94
C ALA A 32 -6.05 -5.93 -13.29
N ASP A 33 -5.88 -6.69 -14.36
CA ASP A 33 -6.76 -7.83 -14.71
C ASP A 33 -8.26 -7.49 -14.82
N ASN A 34 -8.61 -6.39 -15.51
CA ASN A 34 -10.00 -5.94 -15.72
C ASN A 34 -10.80 -5.73 -14.42
N GLY A 35 -10.15 -5.37 -13.31
CA GLY A 35 -10.81 -5.18 -12.03
C GLY A 35 -10.99 -6.46 -11.23
N ALA A 36 -10.37 -7.57 -11.63
CA ALA A 36 -10.25 -8.74 -10.77
C ALA A 36 -9.56 -8.31 -9.45
N GLY A 37 -10.20 -8.61 -8.32
CA GLY A 37 -9.73 -8.18 -7.01
C GLY A 37 -10.13 -6.76 -6.59
N LEU A 38 -10.79 -5.96 -7.44
CA LEU A 38 -11.27 -4.62 -7.08
C LEU A 38 -12.18 -4.66 -5.84
N ILE A 39 -13.09 -5.63 -5.76
CA ILE A 39 -13.97 -5.81 -4.59
C ILE A 39 -13.15 -6.05 -3.32
N ILE A 40 -12.07 -6.83 -3.42
CA ILE A 40 -11.18 -7.11 -2.29
C ILE A 40 -10.44 -5.83 -1.88
N TYR A 41 -9.90 -5.06 -2.85
CA TYR A 41 -9.25 -3.80 -2.56
C TYR A 41 -10.19 -2.79 -1.92
N VAL A 42 -11.42 -2.64 -2.44
CA VAL A 42 -12.44 -1.77 -1.86
C VAL A 42 -12.79 -2.22 -0.44
N ALA A 43 -12.95 -3.53 -0.20
CA ALA A 43 -13.25 -4.06 1.12
C ALA A 43 -12.11 -3.78 2.12
N ILE A 44 -10.86 -4.06 1.75
CA ILE A 44 -9.69 -3.77 2.60
C ILE A 44 -9.57 -2.27 2.85
N PHE A 45 -9.73 -1.45 1.80
CA PHE A 45 -9.61 0.00 1.92
C PHE A 45 -10.66 0.52 2.89
N TRP A 46 -11.92 0.15 2.69
CA TRP A 46 -13.04 0.61 3.50
C TRP A 46 -12.96 0.17 4.97
N THR A 47 -12.51 -1.07 5.21
CA THR A 47 -12.54 -1.67 6.55
C THR A 47 -11.28 -1.37 7.35
N ILE A 48 -10.10 -1.44 6.73
CA ILE A 48 -8.80 -1.37 7.41
C ILE A 48 -8.17 0.00 7.20
N ILE A 49 -8.00 0.41 5.95
CA ILE A 49 -7.24 1.64 5.62
C ILE A 49 -8.03 2.88 6.04
N ALA A 50 -9.33 2.97 5.75
CA ALA A 50 -10.18 4.09 6.15
C ALA A 50 -10.37 4.17 7.68
N TRP A 51 -10.26 3.04 8.40
CA TRP A 51 -10.18 3.07 9.87
C TRP A 51 -8.86 3.67 10.34
N ALA A 52 -7.73 3.25 9.76
CA ALA A 52 -6.42 3.81 10.06
C ALA A 52 -6.35 5.30 9.69
N GLU A 53 -6.92 5.71 8.56
CA GLU A 53 -6.99 7.10 8.10
C GLU A 53 -7.68 8.00 9.11
N ARG A 54 -8.77 7.54 9.73
CA ARG A 54 -9.46 8.29 10.79
C ARG A 54 -8.58 8.54 12.02
N LYS A 55 -7.59 7.67 12.26
CA LYS A 55 -6.65 7.73 13.40
C LYS A 55 -5.40 8.53 13.06
N TYR A 56 -4.80 8.31 11.90
CA TYR A 56 -3.61 9.05 11.45
C TYR A 56 -3.94 10.45 10.92
N GLY A 57 -5.13 10.64 10.35
CA GLY A 57 -5.48 11.75 9.47
C GLY A 57 -5.08 11.46 8.01
N SER A 58 -5.87 11.97 7.07
CA SER A 58 -5.68 11.75 5.62
C SER A 58 -4.27 12.09 5.11
N PRO A 59 -3.64 13.22 5.49
CA PRO A 59 -2.30 13.55 4.99
C PRO A 59 -1.26 12.50 5.33
N ARG A 60 -1.32 11.94 6.54
CA ARG A 60 -0.36 10.94 7.01
C ARG A 60 -0.54 9.61 6.29
N ILE A 61 -1.79 9.14 6.13
CA ILE A 61 -2.05 7.92 5.37
C ILE A 61 -1.61 8.07 3.92
N ILE A 62 -1.89 9.22 3.27
CA ILE A 62 -1.42 9.49 1.91
C ILE A 62 0.09 9.42 1.83
N VAL A 63 0.82 10.04 2.76
CA VAL A 63 2.30 9.97 2.78
C VAL A 63 2.78 8.53 2.95
N ILE A 64 2.17 7.75 3.85
CA ILE A 64 2.58 6.36 4.10
C ILE A 64 2.36 5.49 2.87
N THR A 65 1.17 5.54 2.27
CA THR A 65 0.81 4.69 1.14
C THR A 65 1.55 5.09 -0.13
N LEU A 66 1.73 6.39 -0.39
CA LEU A 66 2.52 6.86 -1.53
C LEU A 66 4.01 6.54 -1.37
N SER A 67 4.56 6.67 -0.16
CA SER A 67 5.95 6.27 0.10
C SER A 67 6.14 4.78 -0.13
N GLY A 68 5.22 3.96 0.39
CA GLY A 68 5.20 2.52 0.18
C GLY A 68 5.17 2.16 -1.30
N HIS A 69 4.27 2.78 -2.08
CA HIS A 69 4.17 2.59 -3.53
C HIS A 69 5.44 2.99 -4.28
N ILE A 70 5.84 4.26 -4.16
CA ILE A 70 6.92 4.83 -4.97
C ILE A 70 8.26 4.16 -4.65
N LEU A 71 8.61 4.05 -3.36
CA LEU A 71 9.89 3.50 -2.97
C LEU A 71 9.99 1.99 -3.21
N ALA A 72 8.87 1.25 -3.08
CA ALA A 72 8.85 -0.16 -3.43
C ALA A 72 9.02 -0.36 -4.94
N SER A 73 8.26 0.35 -5.77
CA SER A 73 8.42 0.23 -7.23
C SER A 73 9.83 0.61 -7.67
N ILE A 74 10.44 1.67 -7.12
CA ILE A 74 11.83 2.03 -7.42
C ILE A 74 12.79 0.89 -7.02
N ALA A 75 12.65 0.35 -5.80
CA ALA A 75 13.51 -0.73 -5.32
C ALA A 75 13.38 -2.00 -6.20
N THR A 76 12.15 -2.37 -6.55
CA THR A 76 11.86 -3.48 -7.46
C THR A 76 12.51 -3.27 -8.82
N ILE A 77 12.30 -2.11 -9.45
CA ILE A 77 12.91 -1.76 -10.75
C ILE A 77 14.44 -1.91 -10.71
N PHE A 78 15.10 -1.41 -9.66
CA PHE A 78 16.55 -1.52 -9.54
C PHE A 78 17.02 -2.97 -9.44
N ILE A 79 16.33 -3.79 -8.65
CA ILE A 79 16.67 -5.21 -8.48
C ILE A 79 16.42 -5.98 -9.78
N GLU A 80 15.31 -5.71 -10.46
CA GLU A 80 14.99 -6.29 -11.77
C GLU A 80 16.05 -5.95 -12.81
N LEU A 81 16.42 -4.68 -12.93
CA LEU A 81 17.48 -4.22 -13.84
C LEU A 81 18.82 -4.88 -13.53
N TRP A 82 19.19 -4.98 -12.25
CA TRP A 82 20.42 -5.65 -11.84
C TRP A 82 20.41 -7.14 -12.18
N ALA A 83 19.29 -7.83 -11.94
CA ALA A 83 19.14 -9.26 -12.24
C ALA A 83 19.23 -9.54 -13.75
N ILE A 84 18.60 -8.69 -14.58
CA ILE A 84 18.69 -8.78 -16.04
C ILE A 84 20.14 -8.55 -16.50
N ASN A 85 20.76 -7.45 -16.07
CA ASN A 85 22.12 -7.09 -16.50
C ASN A 85 23.17 -8.08 -16.03
N SER A 86 22.94 -8.76 -14.91
CA SER A 86 23.83 -9.79 -14.37
C SER A 86 23.56 -11.19 -14.95
N GLY A 87 22.64 -11.33 -15.92
CA GLY A 87 22.29 -12.60 -16.55
C GLY A 87 21.49 -13.57 -15.67
N HIS A 88 20.99 -13.11 -14.52
CA HIS A 88 20.20 -13.92 -13.58
C HIS A 88 18.70 -13.93 -13.90
N ALA A 89 18.23 -13.07 -14.81
CA ALA A 89 16.83 -13.01 -15.24
C ALA A 89 16.69 -12.75 -16.76
N PRO A 90 15.64 -13.28 -17.41
CA PRO A 90 15.40 -13.06 -18.84
C PRO A 90 14.98 -11.60 -19.11
N SER A 91 15.38 -11.07 -20.27
CA SER A 91 15.04 -9.69 -20.69
C SER A 91 13.55 -9.42 -20.86
N SER A 92 12.73 -10.46 -21.03
CA SER A 92 11.27 -10.37 -21.03
C SER A 92 10.71 -9.79 -19.73
N LEU A 93 11.48 -9.87 -18.64
CA LEU A 93 11.14 -9.31 -17.35
C LEU A 93 10.98 -7.79 -17.38
N ALA A 94 11.72 -7.08 -18.25
CA ALA A 94 11.57 -5.62 -18.40
C ALA A 94 10.15 -5.19 -18.84
N LYS A 95 9.33 -6.16 -19.27
CA LYS A 95 7.93 -5.98 -19.67
C LYS A 95 6.93 -6.52 -18.65
N ALA A 96 7.38 -7.12 -17.55
CA ALA A 96 6.49 -7.63 -16.50
C ALA A 96 5.71 -6.47 -15.86
N THR A 97 4.45 -6.76 -15.54
CA THR A 97 3.49 -5.76 -15.06
C THR A 97 3.60 -5.64 -13.54
N ASP A 98 4.16 -4.53 -13.07
CA ASP A 98 4.08 -4.13 -11.66
C ASP A 98 2.78 -3.34 -11.41
N VAL A 99 1.99 -3.74 -10.41
CA VAL A 99 0.65 -3.19 -10.13
C VAL A 99 0.72 -2.28 -8.90
N GLY A 100 0.67 -0.96 -9.13
CA GLY A 100 0.89 0.03 -8.07
C GLY A 100 -0.16 0.05 -6.95
N VAL A 101 -1.41 -0.28 -7.26
CA VAL A 101 -2.50 -0.27 -6.26
C VAL A 101 -2.21 -1.25 -5.12
N SER A 102 -1.66 -2.43 -5.39
CA SER A 102 -1.44 -3.42 -4.34
C SER A 102 -0.39 -2.97 -3.32
N TYR A 103 0.60 -2.17 -3.73
CA TYR A 103 1.61 -1.59 -2.84
C TYR A 103 1.02 -0.54 -1.91
N ILE A 104 0.13 0.31 -2.44
CA ILE A 104 -0.68 1.25 -1.65
C ILE A 104 -1.46 0.48 -0.58
N MET A 105 -2.10 -0.63 -0.97
CA MET A 105 -2.91 -1.45 -0.07
C MET A 105 -2.08 -2.08 1.05
N VAL A 106 -0.97 -2.75 0.74
CA VAL A 106 -0.15 -3.39 1.79
C VAL A 106 0.56 -2.37 2.68
N ALA A 107 1.00 -1.23 2.15
CA ALA A 107 1.55 -0.14 2.95
C ALA A 107 0.50 0.46 3.92
N GLY A 108 -0.75 0.61 3.45
CA GLY A 108 -1.88 1.04 4.27
C GLY A 108 -2.24 0.02 5.35
N CYS A 109 -2.21 -1.28 5.03
CA CYS A 109 -2.39 -2.35 6.00
C CYS A 109 -1.28 -2.37 7.06
N ALA A 110 -0.01 -2.19 6.66
CA ALA A 110 1.10 -2.06 7.59
C ALA A 110 0.90 -0.91 8.58
N ALA A 111 0.46 0.26 8.09
CA ALA A 111 0.11 1.40 8.94
C ALA A 111 -1.02 1.09 9.93
N ALA A 112 -2.07 0.40 9.46
CA ALA A 112 -3.21 0.02 10.27
C ALA A 112 -2.83 -0.96 11.38
N ILE A 113 -1.98 -1.96 11.08
CA ILE A 113 -1.51 -2.95 12.04
C ILE A 113 -0.90 -2.28 13.27
N LEU A 114 -0.07 -1.24 13.10
CA LEU A 114 0.55 -0.51 14.22
C LEU A 114 -0.44 0.15 15.19
N LEU A 115 -1.69 0.37 14.77
CA LEU A 115 -2.75 0.93 15.60
C LEU A 115 -3.59 -0.13 16.31
N MET A 116 -3.45 -1.40 15.94
CA MET A 116 -4.28 -2.48 16.45
C MET A 116 -3.88 -2.88 17.89
N LYS A 117 -4.85 -3.38 18.66
CA LYS A 117 -4.58 -3.97 19.98
C LYS A 117 -3.77 -5.26 19.80
N LYS A 118 -2.99 -5.64 20.83
CA LYS A 118 -2.04 -6.77 20.80
C LYS A 118 -2.54 -8.03 20.08
N TRP A 119 -3.76 -8.50 20.36
CA TRP A 119 -4.27 -9.72 19.73
C TRP A 119 -4.53 -9.57 18.22
N PHE A 120 -5.16 -8.46 17.81
CA PHE A 120 -5.37 -8.14 16.39
C PHE A 120 -4.08 -7.80 15.68
N PHE A 121 -3.13 -7.13 16.34
CA PHE A 121 -1.79 -6.89 15.82
C PHE A 121 -1.11 -8.20 15.43
N THR A 122 -1.09 -9.19 16.32
CA THR A 122 -0.46 -10.49 16.06
C THR A 122 -1.14 -11.25 14.94
N ILE A 123 -2.48 -11.24 14.89
CA ILE A 123 -3.20 -11.92 13.80
C ILE A 123 -2.93 -11.24 12.46
N SER A 124 -3.00 -9.91 12.41
CA SER A 124 -2.85 -9.16 11.17
C SER A 124 -1.41 -9.16 10.65
N ILE A 125 -0.39 -9.15 11.53
CA ILE A 125 1.00 -9.28 11.08
C ILE A 125 1.28 -10.68 10.51
N ILE A 126 0.71 -11.74 11.11
CA ILE A 126 0.82 -13.10 10.58
C ILE A 126 0.09 -13.19 9.24
N ALA A 127 -1.15 -12.69 9.14
CA ALA A 127 -1.92 -12.72 7.90
C ALA A 127 -1.23 -11.97 6.76
N LEU A 128 -0.72 -10.77 7.03
CA LEU A 128 0.04 -9.98 6.06
C LEU A 128 1.36 -10.67 5.69
N GLY A 129 2.06 -11.25 6.67
CA GLY A 129 3.28 -12.02 6.44
C GLY A 129 3.04 -13.24 5.57
N LEU A 130 1.97 -13.99 5.80
CA LEU A 130 1.59 -15.13 4.95
C LEU A 130 1.22 -14.67 3.54
N PHE A 131 0.46 -13.59 3.40
CA PHE A 131 0.12 -13.03 2.09
C PHE A 131 1.37 -12.69 1.26
N ILE A 132 2.42 -12.16 1.89
CA ILE A 132 3.68 -11.81 1.23
C ILE A 132 4.58 -13.03 1.01
N LEU A 133 4.66 -13.94 1.97
CA LEU A 133 5.64 -15.03 1.96
C LEU A 133 5.17 -16.26 1.18
N LEU A 134 3.87 -16.54 1.13
CA LEU A 134 3.36 -17.72 0.42
C LEU A 134 3.68 -17.69 -1.09
N PRO A 135 3.46 -16.58 -1.82
CA PRO A 135 3.83 -16.50 -3.24
C PRO A 135 5.34 -16.66 -3.45
N VAL A 136 6.16 -16.07 -2.57
CA VAL A 136 7.62 -16.18 -2.62
C VAL A 136 8.08 -17.63 -2.43
N LEU A 137 7.48 -18.36 -1.48
CA LEU A 137 7.88 -19.71 -1.12
C LEU A 137 7.37 -20.78 -2.09
N PHE A 138 6.16 -20.63 -2.61
CA PHE A 138 5.49 -21.67 -3.39
C PHE A 138 5.50 -21.44 -4.90
N GLU A 139 5.58 -20.19 -5.35
CA GLU A 139 5.52 -19.86 -6.78
C GLU A 139 6.88 -19.46 -7.35
N HIS A 140 7.95 -19.49 -6.52
CA HIS A 140 9.29 -19.00 -6.85
C HIS A 140 9.26 -17.62 -7.52
N SER A 141 8.26 -16.82 -7.13
CA SER A 141 8.08 -15.46 -7.60
C SER A 141 9.13 -14.59 -6.91
N ILE A 142 10.30 -14.46 -7.55
CA ILE A 142 11.27 -13.38 -7.27
C ILE A 142 10.57 -11.99 -7.38
N TRP A 143 9.35 -11.96 -7.92
CA TRP A 143 8.56 -10.79 -8.30
C TRP A 143 7.65 -10.25 -7.21
N ASP A 144 7.56 -10.88 -6.03
CA ASP A 144 6.77 -10.34 -4.91
C ASP A 144 7.56 -9.44 -3.94
N MET A 145 8.81 -9.12 -4.32
CA MET A 145 9.69 -8.22 -3.56
C MET A 145 9.07 -6.83 -3.37
N GLY A 146 8.26 -6.36 -4.33
CA GLY A 146 7.60 -5.07 -4.19
C GLY A 146 6.56 -5.05 -3.06
N HIS A 147 5.78 -6.12 -2.84
CA HIS A 147 4.88 -6.19 -1.69
C HIS A 147 5.65 -6.22 -0.36
N LEU A 148 6.81 -6.90 -0.34
CA LEU A 148 7.71 -6.89 0.82
C LEU A 148 8.25 -5.49 1.09
N PHE A 149 8.80 -4.81 0.08
CA PHE A 149 9.30 -3.44 0.22
C PHE A 149 8.20 -2.46 0.63
N ALA A 150 7.04 -2.51 -0.02
CA ALA A 150 5.91 -1.64 0.29
C ALA A 150 5.45 -1.83 1.75
N THR A 151 5.43 -3.07 2.23
CA THR A 151 5.11 -3.39 3.63
C THR A 151 6.14 -2.83 4.60
N LEU A 152 7.43 -3.04 4.33
CA LEU A 152 8.52 -2.52 5.18
C LEU A 152 8.52 -1.00 5.23
N ILE A 153 8.43 -0.35 4.06
CA ILE A 153 8.36 1.11 3.94
C ILE A 153 7.09 1.65 4.62
N GLY A 154 5.96 0.95 4.50
CA GLY A 154 4.72 1.25 5.20
C GLY A 154 4.92 1.26 6.73
N PHE A 155 5.52 0.20 7.28
CA PHE A 155 5.83 0.13 8.72
C PHE A 155 6.78 1.23 9.17
N ILE A 156 7.84 1.50 8.41
CA ILE A 156 8.84 2.53 8.73
C ILE A 156 8.17 3.91 8.73
N SER A 157 7.46 4.25 7.65
CA SER A 157 6.80 5.55 7.47
C SER A 157 5.73 5.78 8.55
N ALA A 158 4.90 4.77 8.83
CA ALA A 158 3.88 4.84 9.86
C ALA A 158 4.49 5.01 11.26
N SER A 159 5.52 4.23 11.58
CA SER A 159 6.23 4.33 12.86
C SER A 159 6.87 5.70 13.05
N LEU A 160 7.49 6.26 12.00
CA LEU A 160 8.08 7.59 12.03
C LEU A 160 7.01 8.66 12.29
N LEU A 161 5.89 8.61 11.58
CA LEU A 161 4.81 9.59 11.74
C LEU A 161 4.09 9.51 13.10
N LEU A 162 3.98 8.31 13.68
CA LEU A 162 3.49 8.14 15.06
C LEU A 162 4.45 8.73 16.10
N LYS A 163 5.76 8.65 15.86
CA LYS A 163 6.77 9.28 16.74
C LYS A 163 6.74 10.79 16.64
N LEU A 164 6.50 11.33 15.44
CA LEU A 164 6.44 12.78 15.21
C LEU A 164 5.16 13.42 15.77
N SER A 165 4.08 12.66 15.90
CA SER A 165 2.79 13.20 16.32
C SER A 165 1.82 12.12 16.78
N SER A 166 1.08 12.40 17.85
CA SER A 166 0.11 11.46 18.39
C SER A 166 -1.05 11.21 17.42
N ILE A 167 -1.72 10.08 17.64
CA ILE A 167 -2.93 9.67 16.92
C ILE A 167 -4.04 10.70 17.16
N ARG A 168 -4.82 11.00 16.12
CA ARG A 168 -5.99 11.88 16.22
C ARG A 168 -7.00 11.27 17.20
N ARG A 169 -7.42 12.06 18.20
CA ARG A 169 -8.59 11.72 19.01
C ARG A 169 -9.83 11.84 18.14
N VAL A 170 -10.61 10.77 18.08
CA VAL A 170 -11.94 10.77 17.47
C VAL A 170 -12.91 10.72 18.64
N SER A 171 -13.69 11.79 18.82
CA SER A 171 -14.69 11.87 19.88
C SER A 171 -15.71 10.76 19.73
N SER A 172 -16.06 10.13 20.84
CA SER A 172 -17.13 9.14 20.83
C SER A 172 -18.50 9.80 20.62
N PRO A 173 -19.52 9.08 20.11
CA PRO A 173 -20.88 9.62 20.02
C PRO A 173 -21.39 10.15 21.38
N HIS A 174 -21.01 9.50 22.48
CA HIS A 174 -21.35 9.95 23.83
C HIS A 174 -20.71 11.30 24.17
N GLU A 175 -19.41 11.46 23.94
CA GLU A 175 -18.70 12.73 24.18
C GLU A 175 -19.26 13.87 23.32
N LEU A 176 -19.64 13.58 22.08
CA LEU A 176 -20.30 14.56 21.20
C LEU A 176 -21.67 14.98 21.76
N LEU A 177 -22.45 14.02 22.27
CA LEU A 177 -23.73 14.30 22.91
C LEU A 177 -23.57 15.10 24.20
N GLU A 178 -22.59 14.79 25.03
CA GLU A 178 -22.29 15.55 26.26
C GLU A 178 -21.87 16.98 25.94
N ASN A 179 -20.98 17.18 24.97
CA ASN A 179 -20.56 18.52 24.54
C ASN A 179 -21.75 19.33 23.97
N CYS A 180 -22.59 18.71 23.16
CA CYS A 180 -23.80 19.37 22.65
C CYS A 180 -24.78 19.73 23.78
N ARG A 181 -24.95 18.84 24.77
CA ARG A 181 -25.81 19.09 25.93
C ARG A 181 -25.29 20.23 26.80
N SER A 182 -23.99 20.33 27.00
CA SER A 182 -23.37 21.40 27.80
C SER A 182 -23.42 22.75 27.07
N GLU A 183 -23.25 22.78 25.75
CA GLU A 183 -23.45 24.00 24.94
C GLU A 183 -24.90 24.50 25.05
N LEU A 184 -25.88 23.61 24.92
CA LEU A 184 -27.30 23.97 25.06
C LEU A 184 -27.69 24.46 26.46
N ALA A 185 -27.02 23.96 27.51
CA ALA A 185 -27.27 24.39 28.89
C ALA A 185 -26.66 25.77 29.22
N ASN A 186 -25.74 26.26 28.39
CA ASN A 186 -25.09 27.57 28.55
C ASN A 186 -25.70 28.67 27.66
N LEU A 187 -26.75 28.35 26.88
CA LEU A 187 -27.56 29.30 26.11
C LEU A 187 -28.78 29.76 26.93
#